data_AF-X1GCW6-F1
#
_entry.id   AF-X1GCW6-F1
#
_cell.length_a   1.000
_cell.length_b   1.000
_cell.length_c   1.000
_cell.angle_alpha   90.00
_cell.angle_beta   90.00
_cell.angle_gamma   90.00
#
_symmetry.space_group_name_H-M   'P 1'
#
loop_
_entity.id
_entity.type
_entity.pdbx_description
1 polymer ?
#
loop_
_entity_poly.entity_id
_entity_poly.type
_entity_poly.pdbx_seq_one_letter_code
_entity_poly.pdbx_strand_id
1 'polypeptide(L)'
;RDIPQALENTERIAEQCNLELEFGRLYLPEVELPEGKTADQFLADLSYQGLPQYYPQPTAEIKQRLDYELEVIKQTQFANYFLVVWDIISFAKKQNIMFGVRGSAAASLVLHCLGITEVDPIENKLVFERFLNLERREMPDIDLDFEDERRDEVIAYVSQKYGQDHVAQIITFGTLGARAAIRDVGRALGMSYSDVDRVARLIPPAPSMSLARALDENSELKNIYARLLGGKGLATHLLLNNTK
;
A
#
# COMPACT_ATOMS: atom_id res chain seq x y z
N ARG A 1 23.63 -3.53 47.75
CA ARG A 1 23.22 -4.90 48.12
C ARG A 1 22.50 -5.41 46.91
N ASP A 2 23.04 -6.44 46.26
CA ASP A 2 22.55 -6.85 44.94
C ASP A 2 21.34 -7.77 45.08
N ILE A 3 20.45 -7.77 44.09
CA ILE A 3 19.20 -8.57 44.06
C ILE A 3 19.22 -9.47 42.81
N PRO A 4 19.93 -10.61 42.84
CA PRO A 4 20.03 -11.52 41.70
C PRO A 4 18.68 -12.05 41.20
N GLN A 5 17.70 -12.18 42.11
CA GLN A 5 16.35 -12.64 41.76
C GLN A 5 15.65 -11.71 40.77
N ALA A 6 16.04 -10.44 40.68
CA ALA A 6 15.49 -9.52 39.69
C ALA A 6 15.83 -9.97 38.27
N LEU A 7 17.05 -10.47 38.03
CA LEU A 7 17.45 -11.00 36.72
C LEU A 7 16.79 -12.36 36.46
N GLU A 8 16.82 -13.28 37.43
CA GLU A 8 16.21 -14.60 37.29
C GLU A 8 14.72 -14.53 36.94
N ASN A 9 13.99 -13.59 37.54
CA ASN A 9 12.57 -13.42 37.26
C ASN A 9 12.31 -12.85 35.85
N THR A 10 13.23 -12.05 35.28
CA THR A 10 13.09 -11.62 33.88
C THR A 10 13.20 -12.77 32.90
N GLU A 11 14.10 -13.72 33.16
CA GLU A 11 14.28 -14.92 32.35
C GLU A 11 13.08 -15.85 32.47
N ARG A 12 12.59 -16.10 33.69
CA ARG A 12 11.38 -16.90 33.93
C ARG A 12 10.13 -16.33 33.24
N ILE A 13 9.95 -15.00 33.23
CA ILE A 13 8.81 -14.37 32.54
C ILE A 13 8.97 -14.53 31.02
N ALA A 14 10.18 -14.31 30.48
CA ALA A 14 10.44 -14.49 29.06
C ALA A 14 10.18 -15.93 28.59
N GLU A 15 10.56 -16.94 29.39
CA GLU A 15 10.29 -18.36 29.12
C GLU A 15 8.78 -18.71 29.12
N GLN A 16 7.96 -17.97 29.86
CA GLN A 16 6.50 -18.18 29.90
C GLN A 16 5.76 -17.48 28.76
N CYS A 17 6.40 -16.53 28.07
CA CYS A 17 5.79 -15.78 26.98
C CYS A 17 6.01 -16.50 25.62
N ASN A 18 5.10 -17.41 25.27
CA ASN A 18 5.06 -17.99 23.91
C ASN A 18 3.85 -17.45 23.14
N LEU A 19 4.09 -16.47 22.25
CA LEU A 19 3.09 -15.91 21.34
C LEU A 19 3.51 -16.21 19.90
N GLU A 20 2.68 -16.95 19.18
CA GLU A 20 2.83 -17.17 17.74
C GLU A 20 1.85 -16.29 16.98
N LEU A 21 2.38 -15.46 16.08
CA LEU A 21 1.59 -14.64 15.17
C LEU A 21 1.68 -15.26 13.78
N GLU A 22 0.55 -15.66 13.22
CA GLU A 22 0.46 -16.14 11.85
C GLU A 22 0.47 -14.96 10.88
N PHE A 23 1.49 -14.89 10.03
CA PHE A 23 1.58 -13.90 8.95
C PHE A 23 1.31 -14.55 7.59
N GLY A 24 0.73 -13.80 6.66
CA GLY A 24 0.50 -14.25 5.28
C GLY A 24 -0.79 -15.03 5.04
N ARG A 25 -1.60 -15.30 6.08
CA ARG A 25 -2.96 -15.80 5.90
C ARG A 25 -3.88 -14.66 5.46
N LEU A 26 -4.50 -14.81 4.30
CA LEU A 26 -5.45 -13.85 3.76
C LEU A 26 -6.85 -14.14 4.32
N TYR A 27 -7.48 -13.10 4.85
CA TYR A 27 -8.88 -13.10 5.28
C TYR A 27 -9.63 -12.13 4.40
N LEU A 28 -10.30 -12.67 3.37
CA LEU A 28 -11.09 -11.86 2.45
C LEU A 28 -12.53 -11.76 2.98
N PRO A 29 -13.14 -10.57 2.94
CA PRO A 29 -14.56 -10.45 3.24
C PRO A 29 -15.39 -11.18 2.18
N GLU A 30 -16.50 -11.76 2.61
CA GLU A 30 -17.45 -12.43 1.74
C GLU A 30 -18.48 -11.41 1.22
N VAL A 31 -18.90 -11.58 -0.04
CA VAL A 31 -19.98 -10.80 -0.64
C VAL A 31 -21.25 -11.64 -0.60
N GLU A 32 -22.40 -11.00 -0.40
CA GLU A 32 -23.69 -11.66 -0.55
C GLU A 32 -23.85 -12.22 -1.97
N LEU A 33 -23.91 -13.55 -2.08
CA LEU A 33 -24.06 -14.25 -3.35
C LEU A 33 -25.54 -14.60 -3.61
N PRO A 34 -25.99 -14.62 -4.88
CA PRO A 34 -27.27 -15.19 -5.23
C PRO A 34 -27.38 -16.66 -4.80
N GLU A 35 -28.59 -17.11 -4.45
CA GLU A 35 -28.83 -18.46 -3.96
C GLU A 35 -28.30 -19.54 -4.93
N GLY A 36 -27.51 -20.48 -4.40
CA GLY A 36 -26.95 -21.60 -5.15
C GLY A 36 -25.75 -21.27 -6.05
N LYS A 37 -25.19 -20.05 -6.00
CA LYS A 37 -23.99 -19.68 -6.78
C LYS A 37 -22.74 -19.60 -5.91
N THR A 38 -21.60 -20.02 -6.48
CA THR A 38 -20.28 -19.74 -5.91
C THR A 38 -19.78 -18.36 -6.34
N ALA A 39 -18.78 -17.83 -5.62
CA ALA A 39 -18.14 -16.56 -5.97
C ALA A 39 -17.58 -16.58 -7.40
N ASP A 40 -16.93 -17.67 -7.81
CA ASP A 40 -16.39 -17.83 -9.17
C ASP A 40 -17.49 -17.79 -10.23
N GLN A 41 -18.61 -18.48 -9.99
CA GLN A 41 -19.75 -18.50 -10.91
C GLN A 41 -20.38 -17.12 -11.02
N PHE A 42 -20.57 -16.43 -9.89
CA PHE A 42 -21.16 -15.11 -9.88
C PHE A 42 -20.25 -14.08 -10.56
N LEU A 43 -18.94 -14.13 -10.32
CA LEU A 43 -17.96 -13.29 -11.00
C LEU A 43 -17.96 -13.52 -12.51
N ALA A 44 -18.00 -14.78 -12.95
CA ALA A 44 -18.07 -15.13 -14.37
C ALA A 44 -19.35 -14.58 -15.00
N ASP A 45 -20.51 -14.76 -14.35
CA ASP A 45 -21.79 -14.26 -14.84
C ASP A 45 -21.77 -12.73 -15.01
N LEU A 46 -21.28 -11.99 -14.01
CA LEU A 46 -21.16 -10.53 -14.09
C LEU A 46 -20.23 -10.11 -15.23
N SER A 47 -19.09 -10.79 -15.39
CA SER A 47 -18.13 -10.48 -16.44
C SER A 47 -18.72 -10.71 -17.83
N TYR A 48 -19.43 -11.83 -18.02
CA TYR A 48 -20.12 -12.15 -19.27
C TYR A 48 -21.31 -11.24 -19.56
N GLN A 49 -21.99 -10.74 -18.53
CA GLN A 49 -23.06 -9.73 -18.68
C GLN A 49 -22.51 -8.36 -19.05
N GLY A 50 -21.32 -7.99 -18.55
CA GLY A 50 -20.66 -6.73 -18.87
C GLY A 50 -19.97 -6.73 -20.24
N LEU A 51 -19.47 -7.88 -20.70
CA LEU A 51 -18.71 -8.00 -21.94
C LEU A 51 -19.39 -7.35 -23.17
N PRO A 52 -20.69 -7.52 -23.44
CA PRO A 52 -21.36 -6.92 -24.61
C PRO A 52 -21.43 -5.38 -24.56
N GLN A 53 -21.26 -4.76 -23.39
CA GLN A 53 -21.28 -3.30 -23.25
C GLN A 53 -20.04 -2.67 -23.90
N TYR A 54 -18.90 -3.37 -23.81
CA TYR A 54 -17.62 -2.93 -24.37
C TYR A 54 -17.34 -3.57 -25.73
N TYR A 55 -17.76 -4.84 -25.92
CA TYR A 55 -17.60 -5.58 -27.16
C TYR A 55 -18.95 -6.14 -27.63
N PRO A 56 -19.75 -5.38 -28.40
CA PRO A 56 -21.05 -5.85 -28.90
C PRO A 56 -20.97 -7.13 -29.74
N GLN A 57 -19.84 -7.33 -30.44
CA GLN A 57 -19.51 -8.55 -31.17
C GLN A 57 -18.11 -9.04 -30.76
N PRO A 58 -17.98 -9.72 -29.61
CA PRO A 58 -16.69 -10.13 -29.09
C PRO A 58 -16.11 -11.23 -29.97
N THR A 59 -14.86 -11.02 -30.42
CA THR A 59 -14.10 -12.02 -31.18
C THR A 59 -13.79 -13.24 -30.32
N ALA A 60 -13.38 -14.34 -30.97
CA ALA A 60 -12.94 -15.54 -30.26
C ALA A 60 -11.78 -15.25 -29.30
N GLU A 61 -10.87 -14.36 -29.67
CA GLU A 61 -9.72 -13.95 -28.87
C GLU A 61 -10.14 -13.25 -27.57
N ILE A 62 -11.11 -12.34 -27.64
CA ILE A 62 -11.62 -11.62 -26.45
C ILE A 62 -12.26 -12.60 -25.47
N LYS A 63 -13.08 -13.54 -25.98
CA LYS A 63 -13.70 -14.58 -25.13
C LYS A 63 -12.65 -15.48 -24.49
N GLN A 64 -11.66 -15.92 -25.27
CA GLN A 64 -10.54 -16.73 -24.76
C GLN A 64 -9.75 -15.98 -23.68
N ARG A 65 -9.50 -14.68 -23.85
CA ARG A 65 -8.84 -13.87 -22.82
C ARG A 65 -9.68 -13.79 -21.55
N LEU A 66 -10.99 -13.55 -21.68
CA LEU A 66 -11.87 -13.47 -20.51
C LEU A 66 -11.92 -14.79 -19.75
N ASP A 67 -12.09 -15.92 -20.46
CA ASP A 67 -12.10 -17.26 -19.87
C ASP A 67 -10.78 -17.58 -19.16
N TYR A 68 -9.66 -17.22 -19.77
CA TYR A 68 -8.34 -17.39 -19.17
C TYR A 68 -8.20 -16.60 -17.86
N GLU A 69 -8.57 -15.31 -17.85
CA GLU A 69 -8.51 -14.49 -16.64
C GLU A 69 -9.39 -15.04 -15.53
N LEU A 70 -10.63 -15.44 -15.84
CA LEU A 70 -11.57 -16.04 -14.88
C LEU A 70 -11.02 -17.33 -14.28
N GLU A 71 -10.40 -18.19 -15.10
CA GLU A 71 -9.78 -19.43 -14.63
C GLU A 71 -8.56 -19.15 -13.72
N VAL A 72 -7.74 -18.15 -14.05
CA VAL A 72 -6.64 -17.72 -13.18
C VAL A 72 -7.15 -17.21 -11.83
N ILE A 73 -8.20 -16.38 -11.83
CA ILE A 73 -8.81 -15.84 -10.60
C ILE A 73 -9.37 -16.97 -9.72
N LYS A 74 -10.00 -17.96 -10.35
CA LYS A 74 -10.52 -19.14 -9.67
C LYS A 74 -9.42 -19.98 -9.03
N GLN A 75 -8.32 -20.23 -9.75
CA GLN A 75 -7.17 -20.99 -9.24
C GLN A 75 -6.43 -20.27 -8.11
N THR A 76 -6.43 -18.94 -8.12
CA THR A 76 -5.84 -18.10 -7.06
C THR A 76 -6.80 -17.84 -5.90
N GLN A 77 -8.06 -18.25 -6.00
CA GLN A 77 -9.11 -18.08 -4.98
C GLN A 77 -9.40 -16.61 -4.65
N PHE A 78 -9.25 -15.72 -5.63
CA PHE A 78 -9.47 -14.27 -5.46
C PHE A 78 -10.84 -13.79 -5.95
N ALA A 79 -11.77 -14.68 -6.30
CA ALA A 79 -13.10 -14.28 -6.77
C ALA A 79 -13.83 -13.36 -5.77
N ASN A 80 -13.78 -13.66 -4.47
CA ASN A 80 -14.38 -12.79 -3.45
C ASN A 80 -13.74 -11.39 -3.43
N TYR A 81 -12.42 -11.29 -3.60
CA TYR A 81 -11.74 -9.99 -3.65
C TYR A 81 -12.25 -9.13 -4.81
N PHE A 82 -12.38 -9.72 -6.00
CA PHE A 82 -12.94 -9.03 -7.17
C PHE A 82 -14.40 -8.60 -6.95
N LEU A 83 -15.21 -9.45 -6.30
CA LEU A 83 -16.60 -9.14 -5.99
C LEU A 83 -16.73 -8.00 -4.98
N VAL A 84 -15.86 -7.94 -3.96
CA VAL A 84 -15.82 -6.83 -2.98
C VAL A 84 -15.51 -5.52 -3.68
N VAL A 85 -14.50 -5.52 -4.55
CA VAL A 85 -14.13 -4.34 -5.35
C VAL A 85 -15.27 -3.93 -6.30
N TRP A 86 -15.85 -4.89 -7.02
CA TRP A 86 -17.02 -4.67 -7.87
C TRP A 86 -18.18 -4.04 -7.10
N ASP A 87 -18.44 -4.51 -5.89
CA ASP A 87 -19.53 -4.02 -5.06
C ASP A 87 -19.32 -2.56 -4.62
N ILE A 88 -18.10 -2.23 -4.17
CA ILE A 88 -17.72 -0.86 -3.80
C ILE A 88 -17.86 0.08 -5.00
N ILE A 89 -17.38 -0.33 -6.17
CA ILE A 89 -17.49 0.46 -7.40
C ILE A 89 -18.94 0.57 -7.86
N SER A 90 -19.72 -0.50 -7.74
CA SER A 90 -21.15 -0.48 -8.07
C SER A 90 -21.92 0.51 -7.19
N PHE A 91 -21.57 0.61 -5.92
CA PHE A 91 -22.10 1.66 -5.03
C PHE A 91 -21.68 3.06 -5.49
N ALA A 92 -20.38 3.27 -5.73
CA ALA A 92 -19.86 4.57 -6.18
C ALA A 92 -20.55 5.04 -7.46
N LYS A 93 -20.70 4.16 -8.47
CA LYS A 93 -21.44 4.43 -9.71
C LYS A 93 -22.89 4.81 -9.45
N LYS A 94 -23.61 4.06 -8.60
CA LYS A 94 -25.02 4.35 -8.26
C LYS A 94 -25.19 5.71 -7.58
N GLN A 95 -24.21 6.13 -6.78
CA GLN A 95 -24.21 7.42 -6.09
C GLN A 95 -23.55 8.56 -6.89
N ASN A 96 -23.16 8.30 -8.15
CA ASN A 96 -22.40 9.22 -9.00
C ASN A 96 -21.15 9.78 -8.30
N ILE A 97 -20.43 8.94 -7.54
CA ILE A 97 -19.13 9.28 -6.93
C ILE A 97 -18.06 8.99 -7.98
N MET A 98 -17.24 10.00 -8.30
CA MET A 98 -16.12 9.83 -9.21
C MET A 98 -15.06 8.93 -8.58
N PHE A 99 -14.53 8.00 -9.36
CA PHE A 99 -13.47 7.10 -8.94
C PHE A 99 -12.47 6.85 -10.07
N GLY A 100 -11.29 6.36 -9.72
CA GLY A 100 -10.24 5.99 -10.66
C GLY A 100 -9.53 4.72 -10.20
N VAL A 101 -8.99 3.97 -11.16
CA VAL A 101 -8.18 2.77 -10.89
C VAL A 101 -6.74 3.03 -11.31
N ARG A 102 -5.79 2.66 -10.46
CA ARG A 102 -4.36 2.78 -10.74
C ARG A 102 -3.67 1.42 -10.80
N GLY A 103 -2.42 1.45 -11.25
CA GLY A 103 -1.54 0.29 -11.21
C GLY A 103 -1.87 -0.77 -12.26
N SER A 104 -1.52 -2.01 -11.95
CA SER A 104 -1.63 -3.15 -12.87
C SER A 104 -3.08 -3.60 -13.10
N ALA A 105 -4.01 -3.22 -12.23
CA ALA A 105 -5.44 -3.56 -12.34
C ALA A 105 -6.05 -3.20 -13.71
N ALA A 106 -5.58 -2.14 -14.37
CA ALA A 106 -6.03 -1.77 -15.71
C ALA A 106 -5.74 -2.84 -16.79
N ALA A 107 -4.86 -3.82 -16.53
CA ALA A 107 -4.53 -4.90 -17.46
C ALA A 107 -5.52 -6.07 -17.47
N SER A 108 -6.55 -6.05 -16.60
CA SER A 108 -7.56 -7.11 -16.51
C SER A 108 -8.80 -6.80 -17.32
N LEU A 109 -9.13 -7.71 -18.23
CA LEU A 109 -10.39 -7.70 -18.97
C LEU A 109 -11.59 -7.98 -18.06
N VAL A 110 -11.42 -8.81 -17.02
CA VAL A 110 -12.46 -9.03 -16.00
C VAL A 110 -12.82 -7.72 -15.31
N LEU A 111 -11.83 -6.95 -14.83
CA LEU A 111 -12.10 -5.64 -14.21
C LEU A 111 -12.73 -4.65 -15.19
N HIS A 112 -12.34 -4.69 -16.47
CA HIS A 112 -12.97 -3.87 -17.51
C HIS A 112 -14.45 -4.24 -17.70
N CYS A 113 -14.76 -5.53 -17.83
CA CYS A 113 -16.15 -6.01 -17.99
C CYS A 113 -17.03 -5.71 -16.77
N LEU A 114 -16.47 -5.72 -15.56
CA LEU A 114 -17.18 -5.31 -14.34
C LEU A 114 -17.39 -3.79 -14.24
N GLY A 115 -16.83 -3.01 -15.17
CA GLY A 115 -16.84 -1.55 -15.16
C GLY A 115 -15.99 -0.95 -14.04
N ILE A 116 -15.02 -1.70 -13.51
CA ILE A 116 -14.08 -1.21 -12.51
C ILE A 116 -13.02 -0.33 -13.17
N THR A 117 -12.56 -0.69 -14.37
CA THR A 117 -11.65 0.14 -15.18
C THR A 117 -12.29 0.51 -16.51
N GLU A 118 -12.13 1.76 -16.94
CA GLU A 118 -12.54 2.22 -18.27
C GLU A 118 -11.45 1.95 -19.33
N VAL A 119 -10.26 1.51 -18.93
CA VAL A 119 -9.15 1.18 -19.85
C VAL A 119 -9.40 -0.20 -20.49
N ASP A 120 -9.48 -0.23 -21.82
CA ASP A 120 -9.51 -1.47 -22.59
C ASP A 120 -8.10 -2.12 -22.61
N PRO A 121 -7.90 -3.29 -21.99
CA PRO A 121 -6.60 -3.95 -21.95
C PRO A 121 -6.19 -4.58 -23.29
N ILE A 122 -7.12 -4.94 -24.16
CA ILE A 122 -6.85 -5.53 -25.47
C ILE A 122 -6.35 -4.45 -26.43
N GLU A 123 -7.07 -3.32 -26.51
CA GLU A 123 -6.69 -2.19 -27.38
C GLU A 123 -5.31 -1.64 -26.99
N ASN A 124 -5.05 -1.54 -25.68
CA ASN A 124 -3.79 -1.03 -25.14
C ASN A 124 -2.69 -2.11 -25.00
N LYS A 125 -2.94 -3.35 -25.45
CA LYS A 125 -1.99 -4.48 -25.42
C LYS A 125 -1.41 -4.74 -24.02
N LEU A 126 -2.26 -4.62 -23.00
CA LEU A 126 -1.90 -4.84 -21.60
C LEU A 126 -1.89 -6.33 -21.28
N VAL A 127 -0.86 -6.72 -20.52
CA VAL A 127 -0.57 -8.12 -20.16
C VAL A 127 -1.15 -8.41 -18.78
N PHE A 128 -2.12 -9.33 -18.70
CA PHE A 128 -2.84 -9.67 -17.47
C PHE A 128 -1.91 -10.20 -16.37
N GLU A 129 -0.86 -10.93 -16.74
CA GLU A 129 0.10 -11.53 -15.82
C GLU A 129 0.91 -10.49 -15.03
N ARG A 130 0.88 -9.22 -15.45
CA ARG A 130 1.43 -8.11 -14.65
C ARG A 130 0.54 -7.74 -13.47
N PHE A 131 -0.73 -8.06 -13.54
CA PHE A 131 -1.70 -7.86 -12.47
C PHE A 131 -1.83 -9.09 -11.60
N LEU A 132 -2.08 -10.25 -12.21
CA LEU A 132 -2.27 -11.50 -11.49
C LEU A 132 -1.57 -12.65 -12.22
N ASN A 133 -0.65 -13.33 -11.53
CA ASN A 133 0.15 -14.40 -12.10
C ASN A 133 -0.01 -15.68 -11.27
N LEU A 134 -0.30 -16.82 -11.90
CA LEU A 134 -0.45 -18.12 -11.22
C LEU A 134 0.82 -18.58 -10.51
N GLU A 135 1.99 -18.28 -11.07
CA GLU A 135 3.29 -18.68 -10.50
C GLU A 135 3.63 -17.89 -9.24
N ARG A 136 3.04 -16.68 -9.10
CA ARG A 136 3.20 -15.80 -7.95
C ARG A 136 1.84 -15.60 -7.31
N ARG A 137 1.47 -16.49 -6.39
CA ARG A 137 0.23 -16.38 -5.58
C ARG A 137 0.31 -15.23 -4.56
N GLU A 138 0.65 -14.05 -5.05
CA GLU A 138 0.64 -12.79 -4.33
C GLU A 138 -0.76 -12.18 -4.47
N MET A 139 -1.22 -11.50 -3.44
CA MET A 139 -2.50 -10.80 -3.48
C MET A 139 -2.41 -9.68 -4.53
N PRO A 140 -3.32 -9.63 -5.51
CA PRO A 140 -3.36 -8.53 -6.46
C PRO A 140 -3.77 -7.25 -5.73
N ASP A 141 -3.14 -6.14 -6.09
CA ASP A 141 -3.47 -4.82 -5.54
C ASP A 141 -4.33 -4.05 -6.55
N ILE A 142 -5.56 -3.71 -6.15
CA ILE A 142 -6.48 -2.86 -6.90
C ILE A 142 -6.57 -1.52 -6.16
N ASP A 143 -5.70 -0.60 -6.55
CA ASP A 143 -5.68 0.77 -6.05
C ASP A 143 -6.89 1.55 -6.58
N LEU A 144 -7.87 1.79 -5.71
CA LEU A 144 -9.04 2.62 -5.99
C LEU A 144 -8.85 4.03 -5.41
N ASP A 145 -8.97 5.04 -6.27
CA ASP A 145 -9.12 6.43 -5.88
C ASP A 145 -10.59 6.83 -5.92
N PHE A 146 -11.02 7.64 -4.96
CA PHE A 146 -12.34 8.26 -4.94
C PHE A 146 -12.19 9.78 -4.85
N GLU A 147 -13.21 10.50 -5.30
CA GLU A 147 -13.33 11.95 -5.09
C GLU A 147 -13.15 12.31 -3.60
N ASP A 148 -12.29 13.29 -3.32
CA ASP A 148 -11.82 13.60 -1.97
C ASP A 148 -12.97 13.99 -1.03
N GLU A 149 -13.90 14.82 -1.50
CA GLU A 149 -15.05 15.30 -0.70
C GLU A 149 -16.07 14.21 -0.38
N ARG A 150 -16.10 13.11 -1.14
CA ARG A 150 -17.12 12.05 -1.05
C ARG A 150 -16.56 10.70 -0.65
N ARG A 151 -15.26 10.61 -0.37
CA ARG A 151 -14.59 9.38 0.07
C ARG A 151 -15.21 8.80 1.34
N ASP A 152 -15.64 9.66 2.26
CA ASP A 152 -16.26 9.24 3.52
C ASP A 152 -17.60 8.50 3.31
N GLU A 153 -18.34 8.81 2.24
CA GLU A 153 -19.57 8.08 1.89
C GLU A 153 -19.27 6.62 1.52
N VAL A 154 -18.17 6.39 0.81
CA VAL A 154 -17.70 5.05 0.42
C VAL A 154 -17.24 4.28 1.66
N ILE A 155 -16.49 4.93 2.56
CA ILE A 155 -16.06 4.32 3.83
C ILE A 155 -17.28 3.95 4.69
N ALA A 156 -18.27 4.82 4.77
CA ALA A 156 -19.50 4.57 5.51
C ALA A 156 -20.27 3.39 4.91
N TYR A 157 -20.38 3.31 3.58
CA TYR A 157 -20.99 2.17 2.89
C TYR A 157 -20.28 0.85 3.21
N VAL A 158 -18.95 0.82 3.06
CA VAL A 158 -18.13 -0.37 3.34
C VAL A 158 -18.29 -0.79 4.81
N SER A 159 -18.27 0.16 5.74
CA SER A 159 -18.45 -0.10 7.17
C SER A 159 -19.85 -0.63 7.50
N GLN A 160 -20.89 -0.10 6.86
CA GLN A 160 -22.26 -0.59 7.06
C GLN A 160 -22.45 -1.99 6.47
N LYS A 161 -21.84 -2.27 5.32
CA LYS A 161 -22.03 -3.52 4.58
C LYS A 161 -21.22 -4.68 5.14
N TYR A 162 -19.94 -4.46 5.44
CA TYR A 162 -19.02 -5.51 5.85
C TYR A 162 -18.84 -5.59 7.38
N GLY A 163 -19.44 -4.68 8.14
CA GLY A 163 -19.42 -4.62 9.60
C GLY A 163 -18.52 -3.51 10.12
N GLN A 164 -19.04 -2.73 11.07
CA GLN A 164 -18.30 -1.60 11.68
C GLN A 164 -17.08 -2.05 12.48
N ASP A 165 -17.08 -3.29 12.95
CA ASP A 165 -16.00 -3.96 13.68
C ASP A 165 -14.98 -4.65 12.77
N HIS A 166 -15.23 -4.71 11.47
CA HIS A 166 -14.34 -5.32 10.47
C HIS A 166 -13.65 -4.30 9.56
N VAL A 167 -13.99 -3.01 9.68
CA VAL A 167 -13.48 -1.93 8.83
C VAL A 167 -12.73 -0.91 9.68
N ALA A 168 -11.46 -0.67 9.34
CA ALA A 168 -10.62 0.31 10.01
C ALA A 168 -9.68 1.00 9.01
N GLN A 169 -9.21 2.19 9.36
CA GLN A 169 -8.17 2.87 8.60
C GLN A 169 -6.78 2.37 9.00
N ILE A 170 -5.88 2.29 8.03
CA ILE A 170 -4.48 1.95 8.27
C ILE A 170 -3.75 3.22 8.74
N ILE A 171 -3.00 3.11 9.83
CA ILE A 171 -2.23 4.23 10.38
C ILE A 171 -0.99 4.52 9.53
N THR A 172 -0.63 5.79 9.43
CA THR A 172 0.63 6.24 8.85
C THR A 172 1.55 6.77 9.95
N PHE A 173 2.76 6.24 10.04
CA PHE A 173 3.79 6.74 10.94
C PHE A 173 4.62 7.83 10.26
N GLY A 174 4.52 9.06 10.76
CA GLY A 174 5.42 10.14 10.35
C GLY A 174 6.84 9.84 10.87
N THR A 175 7.81 9.71 9.97
CA THR A 175 9.22 9.55 10.33
C THR A 175 9.97 10.87 10.24
N LEU A 176 11.07 10.98 10.98
CA LEU A 176 11.90 12.17 10.99
C LEU A 176 12.79 12.21 9.74
N GLY A 177 12.29 12.84 8.66
CA GLY A 177 13.08 13.04 7.45
C GLY A 177 14.34 13.88 7.70
N ALA A 178 15.37 13.72 6.86
CA ALA A 178 16.70 14.32 7.09
C ALA A 178 16.68 15.83 7.42
N ARG A 179 15.84 16.61 6.71
CA ARG A 179 15.69 18.06 6.98
C ARG A 179 15.04 18.34 8.33
N ALA A 180 14.00 17.58 8.68
CA ALA A 180 13.32 17.70 9.96
C ALA A 180 14.26 17.30 11.11
N ALA A 181 15.06 16.24 10.93
CA ALA A 181 16.06 15.82 11.90
C ALA A 181 17.08 16.91 12.24
N ILE A 182 17.65 17.57 11.22
CA ILE A 182 18.57 18.70 11.44
C ILE A 182 17.88 19.84 12.20
N ARG A 183 16.67 20.20 11.80
CA ARG A 183 15.91 21.30 12.44
C ARG A 183 15.59 21.01 13.90
N ASP A 184 15.12 19.81 14.20
CA ASP A 184 14.71 19.43 15.54
C ASP A 184 15.91 19.25 16.49
N VAL A 185 17.00 18.64 16.02
CA VAL A 185 18.24 18.54 16.81
C VAL A 185 18.85 19.92 17.04
N GLY A 186 18.89 20.78 16.02
CA GLY A 186 19.38 22.16 16.17
C GLY A 186 18.57 22.96 17.19
N ARG A 187 17.24 22.82 17.19
CA ARG A 187 16.36 23.41 18.22
C ARG A 187 16.67 22.87 19.61
N ALA A 188 16.85 21.56 19.76
CA ALA A 188 17.20 20.94 21.04
C ALA A 188 18.55 21.40 21.59
N LEU A 189 19.50 21.74 20.71
CA LEU A 189 20.81 22.30 21.05
C LEU A 189 20.79 23.82 21.30
N GLY A 190 19.63 24.48 21.21
CA GLY A 190 19.49 25.93 21.42
C GLY A 190 20.08 26.77 20.30
N MET A 191 20.27 26.21 19.10
CA MET A 191 20.78 26.94 17.94
C MET A 191 19.71 27.85 17.33
N SER A 192 20.13 28.93 16.69
CA SER A 192 19.21 29.83 15.99
C SER A 192 18.53 29.11 14.82
N TYR A 193 17.24 29.39 14.59
CA TYR A 193 16.51 28.80 13.47
C TYR A 193 17.19 29.11 12.13
N SER A 194 17.68 30.33 11.94
CA SER A 194 18.38 30.75 10.71
C SER A 194 19.63 29.93 10.41
N ASP A 195 20.43 29.62 11.43
CA ASP A 195 21.67 28.85 11.25
C ASP A 195 21.37 27.40 10.88
N VAL A 196 20.40 26.80 11.58
CA VAL A 196 20.01 25.40 11.37
C VAL A 196 19.30 25.22 10.03
N ASP A 197 18.44 26.16 9.66
CA ASP A 197 17.69 26.12 8.42
C ASP A 197 18.59 26.33 7.20
N ARG A 198 19.66 27.13 7.31
CA ARG A 198 20.70 27.22 6.26
C ARG A 198 21.31 25.84 5.96
N VAL A 199 21.62 25.05 6.99
CA VAL A 199 22.17 23.69 6.80
C VAL A 199 21.09 22.74 6.26
N ALA A 200 19.86 22.82 6.78
CA ALA A 200 18.76 21.95 6.34
C ALA A 200 18.42 22.14 4.85
N ARG A 201 18.53 23.36 4.31
CA ARG A 201 18.30 23.63 2.87
C ARG A 201 19.35 23.01 1.94
N LEU A 202 20.55 22.70 2.45
CA LEU A 202 21.58 22.03 1.67
C LEU A 202 21.25 20.56 1.41
N ILE A 203 20.33 19.95 2.16
CA ILE A 203 19.85 18.60 1.87
C ILE A 203 19.02 18.66 0.57
N PRO A 204 19.41 17.93 -0.49
CA PRO A 204 18.67 17.93 -1.75
C PRO A 204 17.24 17.38 -1.58
N PRO A 205 16.23 17.92 -2.28
CA PRO A 205 14.90 17.35 -2.28
C PRO A 205 14.91 16.05 -3.10
N ALA A 206 14.89 14.90 -2.42
CA ALA A 206 14.74 13.60 -3.08
C ALA A 206 13.90 12.66 -2.21
N PRO A 207 13.13 11.73 -2.82
CA PRO A 207 12.47 10.66 -2.08
C PRO A 207 13.49 9.86 -1.27
N SER A 208 13.12 9.53 -0.03
CA SER A 208 13.94 8.74 0.90
C SER A 208 15.37 9.29 1.10
N MET A 209 15.54 10.62 1.07
CA MET A 209 16.83 11.26 1.31
C MET A 209 17.30 11.06 2.77
N SER A 210 18.47 10.45 2.94
CA SER A 210 19.15 10.29 4.23
C SER A 210 20.25 11.33 4.41
N LEU A 211 20.70 11.53 5.65
CA LEU A 211 21.82 12.43 5.95
C LEU A 211 23.13 11.95 5.31
N ALA A 212 23.39 10.64 5.30
CA ALA A 212 24.58 10.06 4.67
C ALA A 212 24.60 10.35 3.17
N ARG A 213 23.48 10.10 2.48
CA ARG A 213 23.33 10.38 1.05
C ARG A 213 23.46 11.88 0.75
N ALA A 214 22.87 12.74 1.58
CA ALA A 214 22.99 14.19 1.42
C ALA A 214 24.45 14.68 1.54
N LEU A 215 25.25 14.07 2.42
CA LEU A 215 26.68 14.38 2.55
C LEU A 215 27.52 13.94 1.34
N ASP A 216 27.13 12.86 0.67
CA ASP A 216 27.81 12.41 -0.54
C ASP A 216 27.42 13.23 -1.78
N GLU A 217 26.15 13.64 -1.88
CA GLU A 217 25.62 14.39 -3.03
C GLU A 217 25.90 15.90 -2.95
N ASN A 218 26.00 16.48 -1.75
CA ASN A 218 26.24 17.92 -1.58
C ASN A 218 27.64 18.19 -1.00
N SER A 219 28.54 18.65 -1.87
CA SER A 219 29.92 19.00 -1.51
C SER A 219 30.02 20.16 -0.53
N GLU A 220 29.11 21.13 -0.56
CA GLU A 220 29.05 22.22 0.41
C GLU A 220 28.70 21.71 1.82
N LEU A 221 27.68 20.84 1.92
CA LEU A 221 27.30 20.19 3.19
C LEU A 221 28.46 19.38 3.76
N LYS A 222 29.14 18.60 2.91
CA LYS A 222 30.33 17.82 3.28
C LYS A 222 31.46 18.69 3.80
N ASN A 223 31.73 19.83 3.15
CA ASN A 223 32.76 20.77 3.55
C ASN A 223 32.45 21.44 4.89
N ILE A 224 31.19 21.85 5.11
CA ILE A 224 30.74 22.41 6.39
C ILE A 224 30.92 21.37 7.50
N TYR A 225 30.50 20.13 7.26
CA TYR A 225 30.64 19.04 8.21
C TYR A 225 32.11 18.74 8.54
N ALA A 226 32.98 18.60 7.53
CA ALA A 226 34.40 18.34 7.72
C ALA A 226 35.13 19.46 8.48
N ARG A 227 34.78 20.74 8.19
CA ARG A 227 35.36 21.90 8.90
C ARG A 227 34.96 21.90 10.39
N LEU A 228 33.73 21.53 10.71
CA LEU A 228 33.26 21.45 12.10
C LEU A 228 33.90 20.29 12.86
N LEU A 229 34.12 19.15 12.21
CA LEU A 229 34.85 18.01 12.77
C LEU A 229 36.34 18.30 13.02
N GLY A 230 36.99 19.03 12.11
CA GLY A 230 38.40 19.41 12.26
C GLY A 230 38.67 20.40 13.39
N GLY A 231 37.63 21.07 13.92
CA GLY A 231 37.76 22.07 14.99
C GLY A 231 37.36 21.60 16.39
N LYS A 232 36.65 20.46 16.53
CA LYS A 232 36.24 19.91 17.83
C LYS A 232 36.39 18.38 17.82
N GLY A 233 37.41 17.90 18.52
CA GLY A 233 37.63 16.48 18.76
C GLY A 233 36.45 15.78 19.47
N LEU A 234 36.25 14.52 19.10
CA LEU A 234 35.52 13.46 19.80
C LEU A 234 33.99 13.56 20.03
N ALA A 235 33.34 14.72 20.03
CA ALA A 235 31.89 14.78 20.34
C ALA A 235 30.96 14.33 19.20
N THR A 236 31.40 14.43 17.95
CA THR A 236 30.53 14.23 16.77
C THR A 236 30.52 12.79 16.25
N HIS A 237 31.48 11.96 16.66
CA HIS A 237 31.61 10.56 16.22
C HIS A 237 30.48 9.65 16.76
N LEU A 238 29.77 10.08 17.81
CA LEU A 238 28.69 9.34 18.46
C LEU A 238 27.35 9.41 17.72
N LEU A 239 27.12 10.42 16.87
CA LEU A 239 25.82 10.61 16.20
C LEU A 239 25.61 9.71 14.98
N LEU A 240 26.67 9.10 14.42
CA LEU A 240 26.58 8.26 13.22
C LEU A 240 26.70 6.75 13.48
N ASN A 241 27.15 6.33 14.66
CA ASN A 241 27.35 4.91 14.96
C ASN A 241 26.18 4.23 15.69
N ASN A 242 25.08 4.95 15.96
CA ASN A 242 23.93 4.42 16.70
C ASN A 242 22.61 4.35 15.91
N THR A 243 22.69 4.34 14.58
CA THR A 243 21.56 3.94 13.73
C THR A 243 21.95 2.70 12.93
N LYS A 244 21.84 1.55 13.59
CA LYS A 244 21.52 0.27 12.95
C LYS A 244 20.13 -0.13 13.41
#